data_AF-A0AB38C598-F1
#
_entry.id   AF-A0AB38C598-F1
#
_cell.length_a   1.000
_cell.length_b   1.000
_cell.length_c   1.000
_cell.angle_alpha   90.00
_cell.angle_beta   90.00
_cell.angle_gamma   90.00
#
_symmetry.space_group_name_H-M   'P 1'
#
loop_
_entity.id
_entity.type
_entity.pdbx_description
1 polymer ?
#
loop_
_entity_poly.entity_id
_entity_poly.type
_entity_poly.pdbx_seq_one_letter_code
_entity_poly.pdbx_strand_id
1 'polypeptide(L)'
;MKSQMRHAAMIVSLLSASSCALAQVPNRCPSLAFYGNAATSGLCKSLSPATQNLQVCELTAAQPDVHLTFGLQPNGVNPPVPLHLTVRTQANNCEQATNIVQNAAGTFVAQSNALLCGVDPVTYVQRMNAQTIVPGSNGQSACRTAFINAQTGGKLTPAVAQGYLNACNTGGLANAACP
;
A
#
# COMPACT_ATOMS: atom_id res chain seq x y z
N MET A 1 -50.55 21.63 54.83
CA MET A 1 -50.60 22.05 53.41
C MET A 1 -49.20 21.85 52.84
N LYS A 2 -49.02 20.85 51.95
CA LYS A 2 -48.69 21.00 50.51
C LYS A 2 -47.33 21.69 50.29
N SER A 3 -46.36 21.18 49.55
CA SER A 3 -46.42 20.33 48.37
C SER A 3 -45.03 19.75 48.09
N GLN A 4 -45.00 18.49 47.65
CA GLN A 4 -43.92 17.91 46.85
C GLN A 4 -43.69 18.78 45.61
N MET A 5 -42.43 19.03 45.24
CA MET A 5 -42.06 19.41 43.87
C MET A 5 -40.83 18.61 43.43
N ARG A 6 -41.15 17.51 42.74
CA ARG A 6 -40.28 16.80 41.82
C ARG A 6 -39.80 17.78 40.74
N HIS A 7 -38.49 17.90 40.56
CA HIS A 7 -37.94 18.42 39.31
C HIS A 7 -37.12 17.31 38.65
N ALA A 8 -37.74 16.73 37.64
CA ALA A 8 -37.07 16.00 36.59
C ALA A 8 -36.29 16.99 35.73
N ALA A 9 -35.04 16.69 35.38
CA ALA A 9 -34.42 17.19 34.17
C ALA A 9 -33.19 16.36 33.78
N MET A 10 -33.39 15.56 32.74
CA MET A 10 -32.43 15.16 31.70
C MET A 10 -31.02 14.74 32.14
N ILE A 11 -30.85 13.43 32.33
CA ILE A 11 -29.58 12.77 32.02
C ILE A 11 -29.45 12.83 30.49
N VAL A 12 -28.59 13.73 30.01
CA VAL A 12 -28.12 13.75 28.63
C VAL A 12 -27.33 12.45 28.43
N SER A 13 -27.98 11.44 27.87
CA SER A 13 -27.29 10.27 27.32
C SER A 13 -26.40 10.77 26.19
N LEU A 14 -25.13 11.02 26.50
CA LEU A 14 -24.09 11.17 25.49
C LEU A 14 -24.07 9.86 24.72
N LEU A 15 -24.68 9.87 23.53
CA LEU A 15 -24.40 8.88 22.50
C LEU A 15 -22.90 9.01 22.21
N SER A 16 -22.11 8.17 22.86
CA SER A 16 -20.74 7.87 22.48
C SER A 16 -20.81 7.30 21.07
N ALA A 17 -20.73 8.18 20.08
CA ALA A 17 -20.41 7.82 18.73
C ALA A 17 -19.03 7.16 18.79
N SER A 18 -19.03 5.84 18.84
CA SER A 18 -17.85 5.03 18.60
C SER A 18 -17.46 5.30 17.14
N SER A 19 -16.68 6.36 16.93
CA SER A 19 -15.95 6.56 15.70
C SER A 19 -15.04 5.34 15.58
N CYS A 20 -15.45 4.35 14.79
CA CYS A 20 -14.53 3.34 14.30
C CYS A 20 -13.42 4.09 13.57
N ALA A 21 -12.30 4.30 14.26
CA ALA A 21 -11.07 4.72 13.63
C ALA A 21 -10.71 3.61 12.65
N LEU A 22 -10.96 3.87 11.36
CA LEU A 22 -10.54 2.97 10.29
C LEU A 22 -9.02 2.81 10.42
N ALA A 23 -8.56 1.57 10.58
CA ALA A 23 -7.14 1.27 10.73
C ALA A 23 -6.40 1.78 9.48
N GLN A 24 -5.68 2.89 9.64
CA GLN A 24 -4.85 3.45 8.58
C GLN A 24 -3.77 2.43 8.21
N VAL A 25 -3.63 2.09 6.92
CA VAL A 25 -2.52 1.26 6.45
C VAL A 25 -1.23 2.03 6.75
N PRO A 26 -0.39 1.57 7.71
CA PRO A 26 0.89 2.23 7.96
C PRO A 26 1.67 2.21 6.65
N ASN A 27 2.23 3.35 6.24
CA ASN A 27 3.12 3.45 5.07
C ASN A 27 2.44 3.37 3.69
N ARG A 28 1.17 3.78 3.53
CA ARG A 28 0.48 3.79 2.22
C ARG A 28 1.20 4.57 1.12
N CYS A 29 1.50 5.84 1.37
CA CYS A 29 2.15 6.73 0.41
C CYS A 29 3.56 6.29 0.03
N PRO A 30 4.44 5.94 0.99
CA PRO A 30 5.73 5.39 0.62
C PRO A 30 5.60 4.06 -0.13
N SER A 31 4.63 3.19 0.18
CA SER A 31 4.39 1.94 -0.57
C SER A 31 3.95 2.23 -2.01
N LEU A 32 3.09 3.23 -2.21
CA LEU A 32 2.69 3.67 -3.55
C LEU A 32 3.86 4.27 -4.35
N ALA A 33 4.68 5.11 -3.71
CA ALA A 33 5.89 5.65 -4.35
C ALA A 33 6.86 4.52 -4.73
N PHE A 34 7.00 3.52 -3.86
CA PHE A 34 7.80 2.33 -4.12
C PHE A 34 7.32 1.55 -5.36
N TYR A 35 6.01 1.40 -5.53
CA TYR A 35 5.40 0.80 -6.72
C TYR A 35 5.63 1.64 -7.98
N GLY A 36 5.42 2.95 -7.91
CA GLY A 36 5.65 3.83 -9.05
C GLY A 36 7.11 3.83 -9.51
N ASN A 37 8.06 3.76 -8.58
CA ASN A 37 9.49 3.68 -8.89
C ASN A 37 9.85 2.32 -9.53
N ALA A 38 9.27 1.22 -9.03
CA ALA A 38 9.41 -0.09 -9.64
C ALA A 38 8.84 -0.11 -11.07
N ALA A 39 7.70 0.55 -11.32
CA ALA A 39 7.13 0.68 -12.66
C ALA A 39 8.01 1.54 -13.59
N THR A 40 8.48 2.68 -13.11
CA THR A 40 9.34 3.61 -13.87
C THR A 40 10.62 2.92 -14.35
N SER A 41 11.25 2.15 -13.47
CA SER A 41 12.49 1.42 -13.75
C SER A 41 12.29 0.17 -14.61
N GLY A 42 11.06 -0.27 -14.82
CA GLY A 42 10.75 -1.54 -15.49
C GLY A 42 11.08 -2.77 -14.64
N LEU A 43 11.30 -2.60 -13.33
CA LEU A 43 11.39 -3.70 -12.38
C LEU A 43 10.01 -4.33 -12.18
N CYS A 44 8.97 -3.50 -12.11
CA CYS A 44 7.58 -3.93 -12.27
C CYS A 44 7.30 -4.24 -13.74
N LYS A 45 7.11 -5.52 -14.06
CA LYS A 45 6.80 -6.00 -15.41
C LYS A 45 5.35 -5.77 -15.78
N SER A 46 4.47 -5.93 -14.80
CA SER A 46 3.04 -5.69 -14.93
C SER A 46 2.53 -5.09 -13.64
N LEU A 47 1.74 -4.02 -13.77
CA LEU A 47 1.08 -3.38 -12.66
C LEU A 47 -0.43 -3.52 -12.84
N SER A 48 -1.10 -4.10 -11.83
CA SER A 48 -2.53 -4.32 -11.88
C SER A 48 -3.33 -3.02 -12.04
N PRO A 49 -4.54 -3.08 -12.63
CA PRO A 49 -5.45 -1.96 -12.64
C PRO A 49 -5.76 -1.47 -11.21
N ALA A 50 -5.70 -0.16 -11.00
CA ALA A 50 -5.97 0.46 -9.69
C ALA A 50 -7.42 0.28 -9.20
N THR A 51 -8.32 -0.24 -10.04
CA THR A 51 -9.71 -0.59 -9.69
C THR A 51 -9.82 -1.87 -8.88
N GLN A 52 -8.75 -2.66 -8.79
CA GLN A 52 -8.73 -3.88 -7.97
C GLN A 52 -8.58 -3.56 -6.47
N ASN A 53 -9.05 -4.46 -5.61
CA ASN A 53 -8.91 -4.31 -4.16
C ASN A 53 -7.45 -4.52 -3.71
N LEU A 54 -6.71 -5.37 -4.42
CA LEU A 54 -5.29 -5.65 -4.21
C LEU A 54 -4.50 -5.15 -5.41
N GLN A 55 -3.44 -4.41 -5.15
CA GLN A 55 -2.52 -3.97 -6.19
C GLN A 55 -1.33 -4.90 -6.26
N VAL A 56 -1.12 -5.45 -7.44
CA VAL A 56 -0.09 -6.43 -7.72
C VAL A 56 0.91 -5.82 -8.69
N CYS A 57 2.18 -5.89 -8.31
CA CYS A 57 3.31 -5.57 -9.16
C CYS A 57 4.12 -6.85 -9.40
N GLU A 58 4.07 -7.37 -10.63
CA GLU A 58 4.81 -8.56 -11.04
C GLU A 58 6.28 -8.19 -11.27
N LEU A 59 7.21 -8.85 -10.56
CA LEU A 59 8.65 -8.58 -10.64
C LEU A 59 9.36 -9.53 -11.61
N THR A 60 8.82 -10.72 -11.84
CA THR A 60 9.33 -11.71 -12.78
C THR A 60 8.25 -12.10 -13.78
N ALA A 61 8.59 -12.14 -15.07
CA ALA A 61 7.66 -12.51 -16.15
C ALA A 61 7.53 -14.04 -16.34
N ALA A 62 8.21 -14.82 -15.50
CA ALA A 62 8.31 -16.28 -15.60
C ALA A 62 8.61 -16.88 -14.22
N GLN A 63 8.69 -18.22 -14.12
CA GLN A 63 9.00 -18.93 -12.88
C GLN A 63 10.43 -18.63 -12.38
N PRO A 64 10.64 -18.39 -11.07
CA PRO A 64 9.63 -18.29 -10.01
C PRO A 64 8.75 -17.03 -10.18
N ASP A 65 7.44 -17.15 -9.99
CA ASP A 65 6.51 -16.01 -9.99
C ASP A 65 6.71 -15.21 -8.70
N VAL A 66 7.25 -14.00 -8.85
CA VAL A 66 7.53 -13.08 -7.76
C VAL A 66 6.71 -11.83 -7.98
N HIS A 67 5.88 -11.48 -7.01
CA HIS A 67 5.06 -10.27 -7.06
C HIS A 67 4.98 -9.58 -5.71
N LEU A 68 4.88 -8.26 -5.76
CA LEU A 68 4.51 -7.46 -4.61
C LEU A 68 3.00 -7.26 -4.61
N THR A 69 2.42 -7.32 -3.42
CA THR A 69 1.02 -7.01 -3.22
C THR A 69 0.85 -5.94 -2.16
N PHE A 70 -0.03 -4.97 -2.43
CA PHE A 70 -0.36 -3.89 -1.52
C PHE A 70 -1.87 -3.58 -1.59
N GLY A 71 -2.54 -3.51 -0.43
CA GLY A 71 -3.95 -3.16 -0.36
C GLY A 71 -4.17 -1.65 -0.41
N LEU A 72 -4.99 -1.17 -1.34
CA LEU A 72 -5.27 0.27 -1.50
C LEU A 72 -6.48 0.79 -0.71
N GLN A 73 -7.32 -0.10 -0.18
CA GLN A 73 -8.64 0.24 0.36
C GLN A 73 -8.73 0.07 1.88
N PRO A 74 -9.20 1.09 2.62
CA PRO A 74 -9.61 0.96 4.01
C PRO A 74 -11.02 0.35 4.20
N ASN A 75 -11.87 0.30 3.16
CA ASN A 75 -13.32 0.03 3.29
C ASN A 75 -13.83 -1.26 2.60
N GLY A 76 -12.97 -2.23 2.29
CA GLY A 76 -13.42 -3.43 1.56
C GLY A 76 -12.58 -4.70 1.76
N VAL A 77 -11.33 -4.57 2.21
CA VAL A 77 -10.50 -5.71 2.60
C VAL A 77 -10.24 -5.60 4.09
N ASN A 78 -10.93 -6.43 4.86
CA ASN A 78 -10.70 -6.58 6.29
C ASN A 78 -10.11 -7.98 6.53
N PRO A 79 -8.87 -8.11 7.03
CA PRO A 79 -7.97 -7.05 7.49
C PRO A 79 -7.24 -6.28 6.36
N PRO A 80 -6.67 -5.09 6.64
CA PRO A 80 -5.83 -4.37 5.68
C PRO A 80 -4.67 -5.23 5.20
N VAL A 81 -4.37 -5.16 3.90
CA VAL A 81 -3.27 -5.95 3.32
C VAL A 81 -2.00 -5.10 3.28
N PRO A 82 -1.00 -5.39 4.14
CA PRO A 82 0.26 -4.68 4.12
C PRO A 82 1.03 -4.98 2.83
N LEU A 83 2.02 -4.15 2.55
CA LEU A 83 2.98 -4.43 1.49
C LEU A 83 3.69 -5.75 1.80
N HIS A 84 3.63 -6.70 0.88
CA HIS A 84 4.31 -7.99 1.02
C HIS A 84 4.82 -8.47 -0.34
N LEU A 85 5.85 -9.31 -0.30
CA LEU A 85 6.39 -10.01 -1.45
C LEU A 85 6.02 -11.47 -1.35
N THR A 86 5.46 -12.01 -2.43
CA THR A 86 5.08 -13.41 -2.56
C THR A 86 5.92 -14.06 -3.63
N VAL A 87 6.34 -15.30 -3.38
CA VAL A 87 7.03 -16.16 -4.34
C VAL A 87 6.21 -17.42 -4.53
N ARG A 88 5.91 -17.74 -5.79
CA ARG A 88 5.27 -18.98 -6.21
C ARG A 88 6.17 -19.74 -7.17
N THR A 89 6.32 -21.03 -6.94
CA THR A 89 7.09 -21.92 -7.82
C THR A 89 6.27 -23.15 -8.20
N GLN A 90 6.15 -23.41 -9.49
CA GLN A 90 5.45 -24.60 -10.00
C GLN A 90 6.23 -25.89 -9.76
N ALA A 91 7.57 -25.83 -9.72
CA ALA A 91 8.42 -27.02 -9.57
C ALA A 91 8.11 -27.84 -8.31
N ASN A 92 7.71 -27.18 -7.22
CA ASN A 92 7.44 -27.80 -5.92
C ASN A 92 6.07 -27.41 -5.34
N ASN A 93 5.17 -26.81 -6.13
CA ASN A 93 3.91 -26.21 -5.63
C ASN A 93 4.10 -25.33 -4.38
N CYS A 94 5.21 -24.61 -4.32
CA CYS A 94 5.55 -23.77 -3.18
C CYS A 94 4.97 -22.37 -3.36
N GLU A 95 4.32 -21.86 -2.31
CA GLU A 95 3.87 -20.48 -2.19
C GLU A 95 4.24 -19.96 -0.80
N GLN A 96 5.08 -18.92 -0.75
CA GLN A 96 5.52 -18.30 0.49
C GLN A 96 5.55 -16.79 0.33
N ALA A 97 5.30 -16.06 1.40
CA ALA A 97 5.27 -14.61 1.41
C ALA A 97 5.98 -14.02 2.62
N THR A 98 6.46 -12.79 2.48
CA THR A 98 6.99 -11.99 3.59
C THR A 98 6.50 -10.56 3.50
N ASN A 99 6.16 -9.97 4.63
CA ASN A 99 5.82 -8.55 4.70
C ASN A 99 7.06 -7.69 4.41
N ILE A 100 6.85 -6.56 3.76
CA ILE A 100 7.86 -5.53 3.57
C ILE A 100 7.47 -4.34 4.44
N VAL A 101 8.37 -3.91 5.29
CA VAL A 101 8.16 -2.82 6.25
C VAL A 101 9.19 -1.73 6.04
N GLN A 102 8.87 -0.47 6.38
CA GLN A 102 9.89 0.57 6.44
C GLN A 102 10.58 0.55 7.80
N ASN A 103 11.91 0.61 7.80
CA ASN A 103 12.69 0.82 9.00
C ASN A 103 12.68 2.30 9.44
N ALA A 104 13.31 2.61 10.58
CA ALA A 104 13.39 3.97 11.11
C ALA A 104 14.09 4.97 10.17
N ALA A 105 14.90 4.48 9.21
CA ALA A 105 15.56 5.29 8.19
C ALA A 105 14.69 5.46 6.92
N GLY A 106 13.45 4.98 6.91
CA GLY A 106 12.53 5.06 5.77
C GLY A 106 12.83 4.07 4.64
N THR A 107 13.79 3.16 4.83
CA THR A 107 14.16 2.12 3.85
C THR A 107 13.25 0.92 4.00
N PHE A 108 12.77 0.36 2.89
CA PHE A 108 11.97 -0.87 2.92
C PHE A 108 12.85 -2.09 3.20
N VAL A 109 12.39 -2.99 4.06
CA VAL A 109 13.09 -4.23 4.41
C VAL A 109 12.09 -5.38 4.43
N ALA A 110 12.52 -6.56 4.01
CA ALA A 110 11.75 -7.78 4.22
C ALA A 110 11.73 -8.10 5.73
N GLN A 111 10.56 -8.44 6.27
CA GLN A 111 10.39 -8.79 7.67
C GLN A 111 11.06 -10.14 7.99
N SER A 112 11.21 -11.01 6.99
CA SER A 112 11.97 -12.25 7.07
C SER A 112 13.11 -12.25 6.04
N ASN A 113 14.26 -12.78 6.44
CA ASN A 113 15.42 -13.04 5.58
C ASN A 113 15.50 -14.51 5.13
N ALA A 114 14.52 -15.34 5.47
CA ALA A 114 14.44 -16.70 4.99
C ALA A 114 14.16 -16.74 3.49
N LEU A 115 14.72 -17.73 2.79
CA LEU A 115 14.39 -17.98 1.38
C LEU A 115 12.91 -18.32 1.24
N LEU A 116 12.21 -17.60 0.37
CA LEU A 116 10.82 -17.87 -0.02
C LEU A 116 10.83 -18.79 -1.22
N CYS A 117 10.48 -20.05 -1.04
CA CYS A 117 10.52 -21.06 -2.11
C CYS A 117 11.88 -21.12 -2.84
N GLY A 118 12.98 -20.97 -2.09
CA GLY A 118 14.35 -20.94 -2.63
C GLY A 118 14.79 -19.59 -3.21
N VAL A 119 13.94 -18.56 -3.17
CA VAL A 119 14.23 -17.21 -3.65
C VAL A 119 14.54 -16.28 -2.47
N ASP A 120 15.59 -15.48 -2.60
CA ASP A 120 15.94 -14.48 -1.58
C ASP A 120 15.08 -13.20 -1.72
N PRO A 121 14.16 -12.92 -0.77
CA PRO A 121 13.35 -11.70 -0.81
C PRO A 121 14.19 -10.43 -0.61
N VAL A 122 15.34 -10.51 0.09
CA VAL A 122 16.19 -9.36 0.38
C VAL A 122 16.75 -8.77 -0.90
N THR A 123 17.19 -9.61 -1.84
CA THR A 123 17.68 -9.16 -3.16
C THR A 123 16.64 -8.36 -3.93
N TYR A 124 15.36 -8.76 -3.92
CA TYR A 124 14.30 -8.00 -4.60
C TYR A 124 14.05 -6.65 -3.92
N VAL A 125 13.95 -6.64 -2.60
CA VAL A 125 13.73 -5.40 -1.83
C VAL A 125 14.91 -4.43 -1.99
N GLN A 126 16.15 -4.92 -2.01
CA GLN A 126 17.33 -4.09 -2.28
C GLN A 126 17.30 -3.49 -3.68
N ARG A 127 16.96 -4.27 -4.71
CA ARG A 127 16.79 -3.75 -6.08
C ARG A 127 15.71 -2.68 -6.13
N MET A 128 14.63 -2.84 -5.37
CA MET A 128 13.54 -1.86 -5.32
C MET A 128 13.94 -0.58 -4.57
N ASN A 129 14.67 -0.69 -3.46
CA ASN A 129 15.22 0.47 -2.74
C ASN A 129 16.26 1.24 -3.56
N ALA A 130 16.99 0.53 -4.44
CA ALA A 130 17.94 1.15 -5.36
C ALA A 130 17.25 1.92 -6.49
N GLN A 131 15.94 1.76 -6.68
CA GLN A 131 15.20 2.58 -7.65
C GLN A 131 15.15 4.01 -7.15
N THR A 132 15.62 4.94 -7.99
CA THR A 132 15.76 6.34 -7.63
C THR A 132 14.41 6.91 -7.22
N ILE A 133 14.24 7.18 -5.93
CA ILE A 133 13.22 8.12 -5.46
C ILE A 133 13.60 9.45 -6.08
N VAL A 134 12.70 10.09 -6.83
CA VAL A 134 12.97 11.42 -7.39
C VAL A 134 13.43 12.34 -6.25
N PRO A 135 14.69 12.82 -6.24
CA PRO A 135 15.25 13.55 -5.12
C PRO A 135 14.41 14.80 -4.80
N GLY A 136 14.13 15.05 -3.52
CA GLY A 136 13.39 16.22 -3.05
C GLY A 136 11.86 16.07 -3.04
N SER A 137 11.32 14.93 -3.45
CA SER A 137 9.89 14.63 -3.34
C SER A 137 9.62 13.80 -2.09
N ASN A 138 8.74 14.27 -1.19
CA ASN A 138 8.22 13.52 -0.06
C ASN A 138 6.70 13.36 -0.18
N GLY A 139 6.15 12.34 0.49
CA GLY A 139 4.69 12.18 0.62
C GLY A 139 3.98 12.09 -0.74
N GLN A 140 3.00 12.98 -0.94
CA GLN A 140 2.16 12.97 -2.15
C GLN A 140 2.96 13.25 -3.45
N SER A 141 3.92 14.17 -3.38
CA SER A 141 4.71 14.57 -4.56
C SER A 141 5.51 13.41 -5.12
N ALA A 142 6.16 12.62 -4.25
CA ALA A 142 6.95 11.45 -4.65
C ALA A 142 6.08 10.37 -5.29
N CYS A 143 4.93 10.10 -4.67
CA CYS A 143 3.94 9.15 -5.18
C CYS A 143 3.52 9.52 -6.61
N ARG A 144 3.12 10.78 -6.82
CA ARG A 144 2.63 11.24 -8.13
C ARG A 144 3.71 11.22 -9.20
N THR A 145 4.89 11.77 -8.88
CA THR A 145 5.99 11.86 -9.85
C THR A 145 6.39 10.48 -10.38
N ALA A 146 6.41 9.48 -9.51
CA ALA A 146 6.75 8.11 -9.91
C ALA A 146 5.77 7.55 -10.96
N PHE A 147 4.46 7.74 -10.79
CA PHE A 147 3.47 7.26 -11.77
C PHE A 147 3.42 8.11 -13.05
N ILE A 148 3.67 9.42 -12.95
CA ILE A 148 3.82 10.29 -14.14
C ILE A 148 5.02 9.82 -14.98
N ASN A 149 6.18 9.60 -14.35
CA ASN A 149 7.38 9.14 -15.05
C ASN A 149 7.18 7.77 -15.69
N ALA A 150 6.54 6.83 -14.99
CA ALA A 150 6.20 5.53 -15.55
C ALA A 150 5.28 5.63 -16.78
N GLN A 151 4.28 6.52 -16.76
CA GLN A 151 3.41 6.78 -17.91
C GLN A 151 4.18 7.42 -19.07
N THR A 152 4.92 8.50 -18.82
CA THR A 152 5.70 9.21 -19.86
C THR A 152 6.76 8.31 -20.49
N GLY A 153 7.35 7.39 -19.71
CA GLY A 153 8.28 6.38 -20.18
C GLY A 153 7.62 5.18 -20.88
N GLY A 154 6.30 5.20 -21.10
CA GLY A 154 5.56 4.14 -21.77
C GLY A 154 5.47 2.82 -20.98
N LYS A 155 5.74 2.85 -19.67
CA LYS A 155 5.70 1.66 -18.79
C LYS A 155 4.30 1.37 -18.26
N LEU A 156 3.43 2.39 -18.19
CA LEU A 156 2.05 2.26 -17.78
C LEU A 156 1.12 2.86 -18.84
N THR A 157 -0.07 2.27 -18.97
CA THR A 157 -1.14 2.88 -19.74
C THR A 157 -1.68 4.11 -19.01
N PRO A 158 -2.25 5.11 -19.73
CA PRO A 158 -2.85 6.28 -19.10
C PRO A 158 -3.93 5.93 -18.06
N ALA A 159 -4.72 4.89 -18.32
CA ALA A 159 -5.78 4.45 -17.42
C ALA A 159 -5.23 3.90 -16.09
N VAL A 160 -4.18 3.06 -16.16
CA VAL A 160 -3.55 2.52 -14.95
C VAL A 160 -2.88 3.65 -14.16
N ALA A 161 -2.09 4.49 -14.83
CA ALA A 161 -1.41 5.62 -14.20
C ALA A 161 -2.40 6.57 -13.50
N GLN A 162 -3.50 6.94 -14.16
CA GLN A 162 -4.52 7.82 -13.57
C GLN A 162 -5.14 7.22 -12.30
N GLY A 163 -5.37 5.91 -12.27
CA GLY A 163 -5.88 5.22 -11.09
C GLY A 163 -4.95 5.33 -9.88
N TYR A 164 -3.64 5.15 -10.08
CA TYR A 164 -2.65 5.32 -9.02
C TYR A 164 -2.43 6.78 -8.64
N LEU A 165 -2.51 7.72 -9.58
CA LEU A 165 -2.50 9.16 -9.29
C LEU A 165 -3.69 9.56 -8.41
N ASN A 166 -4.87 9.00 -8.68
CA ASN A 166 -6.03 9.18 -7.83
C ASN A 166 -5.81 8.57 -6.44
N ALA A 167 -5.13 7.41 -6.34
CA ALA A 167 -4.77 6.81 -5.06
C ALA A 167 -3.73 7.63 -4.27
N CYS A 168 -2.81 8.34 -4.95
CA CYS A 168 -1.91 9.30 -4.32
C CYS A 168 -2.67 10.55 -3.79
N ASN A 169 -3.70 11.00 -4.51
CA ASN A 169 -4.47 12.20 -4.19
C ASN A 169 -5.51 11.96 -3.09
N THR A 170 -6.21 10.83 -3.20
CA THR A 170 -7.22 10.41 -2.24
C THR A 170 -6.53 9.48 -1.25
N GLY A 171 -6.36 9.92 0.00
CA GLY A 171 -6.52 8.99 1.11
C GLY A 171 -7.88 8.35 0.88
N GLY A 172 -7.94 7.14 0.32
CA GLY A 172 -9.16 6.61 -0.29
C GLY A 172 -10.36 6.86 0.60
N LEU A 173 -11.31 7.68 0.13
CA LEU A 173 -12.55 8.11 0.79
C LEU A 173 -12.55 7.92 2.33
N ALA A 174 -12.13 8.99 3.02
CA ALA A 174 -12.00 9.19 4.47
C ALA A 174 -10.61 8.90 5.07
N ASN A 175 -9.90 9.98 5.41
CA ASN A 175 -8.77 10.08 6.34
C ASN A 175 -7.50 9.27 6.02
N ALA A 176 -6.72 9.80 5.07
CA ALA A 176 -5.36 10.32 5.29
C ALA A 176 -4.77 10.54 3.90
N ALA A 177 -4.89 11.77 3.37
CA ALA A 177 -4.08 12.15 2.22
C ALA A 177 -2.61 11.92 2.57
N CYS A 178 -1.78 11.61 1.57
CA CYS A 178 -0.34 11.71 1.77
C CYS A 178 -0.04 13.14 2.23
N PRO A 179 0.51 13.35 3.45
CA PRO A 179 0.88 14.69 3.88
C PRO A 179 1.91 15.32 2.93
#